data_AF-A0A7J4EJI3-F1
#
_entry.id   AF-A0A7J4EJI3-F1
#
_cell.length_a   1.000
_cell.length_b   1.000
_cell.length_c   1.000
_cell.angle_alpha   90.00
_cell.angle_beta   90.00
_cell.angle_gamma   90.00
#
_symmetry.space_group_name_H-M   'P 1'
#
loop_
_entity.id
_entity.type
_entity.pdbx_description
1 polymer ?
#
loop_
_entity_poly.entity_id
_entity_poly.type
_entity_poly.pdbx_seq_one_letter_code
_entity_poly.pdbx_strand_id
1 'polypeptide(L)'
;MGLLDYLKKEKFSKNTISKKAKEDIASSNLMSKLRERGKEIEEDYAEEKTEIIDEVEYKKNQLMKKKSSEGDHTKKLIAEQLTQEKQVVADLLEEKIWEDVTDRPAIVKKKRKTILEDKAPSIFDRIKSIFEGEDIEQYNPNIHGPLVSFTGKMGYEELERYWVDEPYSFVVVLYNPNLNDYIYYVAEPELTPFEKTFLKELKDRLQDVLLVEDVESDEDKEKVLVKKVKKLVKDYAIKITPSMFEKILYYIIRDFVKFGKINALMEDDTIEDISCNGHNIPIFLYHKKYRNIQTNIIFEEEELNSFIIRLAQKSGKHISVAEPLVDAAMPDGSRIQMTLGTAVTSHGSTFTIRRFSETPITPVNLIKWGTFSAESLAYLWLCIENNKSLIFAGGTASGKTSSLNAVSLFIPPKAKIVTLEDT
;
A
#
# COMPACT_ATOMS: atom_id res chain seq x y z
N MET A 1 -43.70 -30.97 -31.53
CA MET A 1 -42.80 -31.99 -30.97
C MET A 1 -41.36 -31.52 -31.17
N GLY A 2 -40.80 -30.75 -30.23
CA GLY A 2 -39.41 -30.26 -30.39
C GLY A 2 -39.07 -28.95 -29.67
N LEU A 3 -39.22 -28.90 -28.35
CA LEU A 3 -38.48 -27.97 -27.47
C LEU A 3 -38.15 -28.69 -26.15
N LEU A 4 -39.08 -29.53 -25.69
CA LEU A 4 -38.90 -30.50 -24.61
C LEU A 4 -37.94 -31.65 -24.92
N ASP A 5 -37.75 -32.02 -26.19
CA ASP A 5 -36.75 -33.01 -26.62
C ASP A 5 -35.34 -32.42 -26.79
N TYR A 6 -35.24 -31.11 -27.01
CA TYR A 6 -33.96 -30.39 -27.03
C TYR A 6 -33.40 -30.27 -25.59
N LEU A 7 -34.27 -29.97 -24.62
CA LEU A 7 -33.90 -29.84 -23.21
C LEU A 7 -33.63 -31.18 -22.49
N LYS A 8 -33.98 -32.32 -23.09
CA LYS A 8 -33.72 -33.66 -22.52
C LYS A 8 -32.39 -34.28 -22.96
N LYS A 9 -31.73 -33.76 -24.00
CA LYS A 9 -30.47 -34.32 -24.53
C LYS A 9 -29.19 -33.84 -23.84
N GLU A 10 -29.23 -32.82 -22.98
CA GLU A 10 -28.04 -32.33 -22.25
C GLU A 10 -27.91 -32.82 -20.79
N LYS A 11 -28.60 -33.92 -20.43
CA LYS A 11 -28.47 -34.56 -19.11
C LYS A 11 -27.47 -35.72 -19.08
N PHE A 12 -26.30 -35.62 -19.71
CA PHE A 12 -25.13 -36.49 -19.46
C PHE A 12 -23.89 -35.76 -20.02
N SER A 13 -23.11 -35.00 -19.23
CA SER A 13 -21.98 -35.54 -18.48
C SER A 13 -21.53 -34.53 -17.41
N LYS A 14 -22.03 -34.71 -16.18
CA LYS A 14 -21.54 -33.95 -15.01
C LYS A 14 -20.15 -34.39 -14.52
N ASN A 15 -19.58 -35.46 -15.07
CA ASN A 15 -18.26 -35.96 -14.66
C ASN A 15 -17.10 -35.50 -15.56
N THR A 16 -17.36 -34.94 -16.75
CA THR A 16 -16.29 -34.38 -17.60
C THR A 16 -16.04 -32.90 -17.29
N ILE A 17 -17.08 -32.17 -16.85
CA ILE A 17 -16.97 -30.74 -16.48
C ILE A 17 -16.14 -30.54 -15.19
N SER A 18 -16.15 -31.53 -14.27
CA SER A 18 -15.36 -31.47 -13.03
C SER A 18 -13.84 -31.56 -13.24
N LYS A 19 -13.36 -31.99 -14.42
CA LYS A 19 -11.92 -32.09 -14.71
C LYS A 19 -11.40 -30.84 -15.42
N LYS A 20 -12.17 -30.34 -16.41
CA LYS A 20 -11.83 -29.10 -17.14
C LYS A 20 -11.94 -27.85 -16.27
N ALA A 21 -12.95 -27.80 -15.38
CA ALA A 21 -13.06 -26.71 -14.40
C ALA A 21 -11.98 -26.75 -13.31
N LYS A 22 -11.31 -27.89 -13.07
CA LYS A 22 -10.16 -27.97 -12.15
C LYS A 22 -8.83 -27.60 -12.81
N GLU A 23 -8.74 -27.74 -14.14
CA GLU A 23 -7.58 -27.27 -14.92
C GLU A 23 -7.65 -25.76 -15.19
N ASP A 24 -8.85 -25.19 -15.37
CA ASP A 24 -9.03 -23.74 -15.61
C ASP A 24 -8.88 -22.88 -14.34
N ILE A 25 -8.98 -23.46 -13.14
CA ILE A 25 -8.75 -22.74 -11.86
C ILE A 25 -7.25 -22.55 -11.56
N ALA A 26 -6.35 -23.18 -12.33
CA ALA A 26 -4.91 -23.06 -12.18
C ALA A 26 -4.25 -21.97 -13.04
N SER A 27 -5.02 -21.15 -13.78
CA SER A 27 -4.45 -20.09 -14.65
C SER A 27 -5.09 -18.72 -14.38
N SER A 28 -4.24 -17.76 -14.03
CA SER A 28 -4.50 -16.40 -13.53
C SER A 28 -5.14 -15.41 -14.52
N ASN A 29 -6.36 -15.65 -15.02
CA ASN A 29 -7.00 -14.73 -15.99
C ASN A 29 -8.49 -14.40 -15.72
N LEU A 30 -8.95 -14.47 -14.47
CA LEU A 30 -10.33 -14.10 -14.13
C LEU A 30 -10.51 -12.58 -14.00
N MET A 31 -9.54 -11.87 -13.41
CA MET A 31 -9.62 -10.43 -13.18
C MET A 31 -9.37 -9.60 -14.46
N SER A 32 -8.52 -10.09 -15.36
CA SER A 32 -8.32 -9.49 -16.70
C SER A 32 -9.59 -9.61 -17.55
N LYS A 33 -10.20 -10.79 -17.60
CA LYS A 33 -11.48 -11.01 -18.30
C LYS A 33 -12.64 -10.23 -17.71
N LEU A 34 -12.69 -10.03 -16.38
CA LEU A 34 -13.71 -9.19 -15.74
C LEU A 34 -13.49 -7.69 -16.02
N ARG A 35 -12.25 -7.27 -16.23
CA ARG A 35 -11.89 -5.87 -16.55
C ARG A 35 -12.10 -5.55 -18.04
N GLU A 36 -11.79 -6.49 -18.93
CA GLU A 36 -12.15 -6.41 -20.35
C GLU A 36 -13.67 -6.37 -20.53
N ARG A 37 -14.40 -7.24 -19.83
CA ARG A 37 -15.87 -7.24 -19.87
C ARG A 37 -16.49 -6.00 -19.22
N GLY A 38 -15.82 -5.38 -18.24
CA GLY A 38 -16.23 -4.10 -17.66
C GLY A 38 -16.01 -2.92 -18.62
N LYS A 39 -14.95 -2.96 -19.43
CA LYS A 39 -14.70 -1.98 -20.50
C LYS A 39 -15.64 -2.17 -21.69
N GLU A 40 -15.91 -3.40 -22.11
CA GLU A 40 -16.93 -3.70 -23.13
C GLU A 40 -18.30 -3.18 -22.68
N ILE A 41 -18.67 -3.32 -21.40
CA ILE A 41 -19.91 -2.76 -20.88
C ILE A 41 -19.87 -1.21 -20.83
N GLU A 42 -18.75 -0.57 -20.48
CA GLU A 42 -18.66 0.91 -20.54
C GLU A 42 -18.70 1.45 -21.98
N GLU A 43 -18.10 0.74 -22.93
CA GLU A 43 -18.13 1.07 -24.36
C GLU A 43 -19.52 0.80 -24.96
N ASP A 44 -20.17 -0.31 -24.65
CA ASP A 44 -21.55 -0.63 -25.06
C ASP A 44 -22.53 0.45 -24.55
N TYR A 45 -22.38 0.91 -23.30
CA TYR A 45 -23.24 1.97 -22.74
C TYR A 45 -22.93 3.35 -23.32
N ALA A 46 -21.68 3.60 -23.74
CA ALA A 46 -21.31 4.82 -24.44
C ALA A 46 -21.87 4.81 -25.87
N GLU A 47 -21.79 3.68 -26.58
CA GLU A 47 -22.38 3.48 -27.91
C GLU A 47 -23.91 3.59 -27.85
N GLU A 48 -24.58 2.93 -26.91
CA GLU A 48 -26.04 2.98 -26.74
C GLU A 48 -26.51 4.41 -26.38
N LYS A 49 -25.75 5.16 -25.58
CA LYS A 49 -26.01 6.58 -25.29
C LYS A 49 -25.84 7.46 -26.53
N THR A 50 -24.85 7.17 -27.38
CA THR A 50 -24.58 7.93 -28.61
C THR A 50 -25.63 7.61 -29.68
N GLU A 51 -26.03 6.35 -29.84
CA GLU A 51 -27.13 5.91 -30.70
C GLU A 51 -28.47 6.53 -30.29
N ILE A 52 -28.78 6.60 -28.99
CA ILE A 52 -30.02 7.26 -28.51
C ILE A 52 -29.99 8.76 -28.82
N ILE A 53 -28.85 9.43 -28.64
CA ILE A 53 -28.70 10.87 -28.97
C ILE A 53 -28.85 11.10 -30.48
N ASP A 54 -28.22 10.27 -31.30
CA ASP A 54 -28.30 10.33 -32.76
C ASP A 54 -29.70 10.00 -33.28
N GLU A 55 -30.41 9.04 -32.66
CA GLU A 55 -31.79 8.69 -33.00
C GLU A 55 -32.76 9.81 -32.64
N VAL A 56 -32.53 10.49 -31.50
CA VAL A 56 -33.29 11.68 -31.08
C VAL A 56 -33.02 12.87 -32.01
N GLU A 57 -31.78 13.08 -32.43
CA GLU A 57 -31.40 14.15 -33.36
C GLU A 57 -31.89 13.87 -34.79
N TYR A 58 -31.89 12.61 -35.22
CA TYR A 58 -32.50 12.16 -36.47
C TYR A 58 -34.02 12.35 -36.45
N LYS A 59 -34.71 11.96 -35.38
CA LYS A 59 -36.17 12.19 -35.21
C LYS A 59 -36.52 13.68 -35.16
N LYS A 60 -35.70 14.51 -34.49
CA LYS A 60 -35.81 15.98 -34.49
C LYS A 60 -35.68 16.55 -35.90
N ASN A 61 -34.68 16.12 -36.67
CA ASN A 61 -34.45 16.59 -38.05
C ASN A 61 -35.55 16.11 -39.02
N GLN A 62 -36.12 14.91 -38.81
CA GLN A 62 -37.27 14.41 -39.56
C GLN A 62 -38.56 15.17 -39.23
N LEU A 63 -38.80 15.52 -37.96
CA LEU A 63 -39.93 16.33 -37.52
C LEU A 63 -39.85 17.77 -38.04
N MET A 64 -38.64 18.36 -38.08
CA MET A 64 -38.40 19.70 -38.63
C MET A 64 -38.53 19.73 -40.17
N LYS A 65 -38.21 18.64 -40.87
CA LYS A 65 -38.45 18.49 -42.31
C LYS A 65 -39.93 18.27 -42.68
N LYS A 66 -40.75 17.73 -41.77
CA LYS A 66 -42.16 17.36 -42.03
C LYS A 66 -43.17 18.50 -41.85
N LYS A 67 -42.78 19.71 -41.43
CA LYS A 67 -43.69 20.84 -41.27
C LYS A 67 -43.07 22.16 -41.76
N SER A 68 -43.14 22.36 -43.07
CA SER A 68 -42.97 23.67 -43.71
C SER A 68 -44.35 24.29 -44.02
N SER A 69 -45.16 24.50 -42.99
CA SER A 69 -46.34 25.38 -43.01
C SER A 69 -46.86 25.53 -41.59
N GLU A 70 -47.01 26.78 -41.13
CA GLU A 70 -47.61 27.28 -39.88
C GLU A 70 -46.66 27.88 -38.82
N GLY A 71 -46.72 29.22 -38.73
CA GLY A 71 -46.74 30.04 -37.51
C GLY A 71 -45.50 30.07 -36.60
N ASP A 72 -44.80 31.20 -36.60
CA ASP A 72 -43.64 31.51 -35.72
C ASP A 72 -43.95 31.48 -34.21
N HIS A 73 -45.23 31.58 -33.84
CA HIS A 73 -45.66 31.59 -32.44
C HIS A 73 -45.66 30.18 -31.79
N THR A 74 -45.88 29.13 -32.58
CA THR A 74 -45.89 27.73 -32.13
C THR A 74 -44.48 27.20 -31.96
N LYS A 75 -43.51 27.68 -32.76
CA LYS A 75 -42.08 27.34 -32.64
C LYS A 75 -41.47 27.82 -31.33
N LYS A 76 -41.87 29.00 -30.85
CA LYS A 76 -41.39 29.58 -29.58
C LYS A 76 -41.92 28.82 -28.36
N LEU A 77 -43.22 28.50 -28.35
CA LEU A 77 -43.88 27.70 -27.31
C LEU A 77 -43.34 26.26 -27.23
N ILE A 78 -43.11 25.63 -28.39
CA ILE A 78 -42.55 24.27 -28.47
C ILE A 78 -41.06 24.27 -28.09
N ALA A 79 -40.29 25.31 -28.46
CA ALA A 79 -38.91 25.45 -28.01
C ALA A 79 -38.82 25.70 -26.50
N GLU A 80 -39.70 26.52 -25.92
CA GLU A 80 -39.77 26.75 -24.46
C GLU A 80 -40.20 25.48 -23.71
N GLN A 81 -41.20 24.72 -24.21
CA GLN A 81 -41.60 23.43 -23.64
C GLN A 81 -40.53 22.34 -23.77
N LEU A 82 -39.84 22.23 -24.92
CA LEU A 82 -38.72 21.29 -25.09
C LEU A 82 -37.51 21.69 -24.25
N THR A 83 -37.31 22.98 -23.96
CA THR A 83 -36.24 23.42 -23.06
C THR A 83 -36.61 23.14 -21.61
N GLN A 84 -37.88 23.30 -21.21
CA GLN A 84 -38.38 22.89 -19.89
C GLN A 84 -38.37 21.37 -19.71
N GLU A 85 -38.78 20.57 -20.69
CA GLU A 85 -38.70 19.11 -20.64
C GLU A 85 -37.24 18.63 -20.65
N LYS A 86 -36.33 19.30 -21.38
CA LYS A 86 -34.89 19.04 -21.30
C LYS A 86 -34.31 19.42 -19.95
N GLN A 87 -34.75 20.53 -19.35
CA GLN A 87 -34.33 20.93 -18.00
C GLN A 87 -34.85 19.93 -16.97
N VAL A 88 -36.11 19.50 -17.06
CA VAL A 88 -36.71 18.50 -16.17
C VAL A 88 -36.07 17.12 -16.34
N VAL A 89 -35.74 16.71 -17.57
CA VAL A 89 -35.02 15.45 -17.83
C VAL A 89 -33.55 15.55 -17.43
N ALA A 90 -32.90 16.71 -17.59
CA ALA A 90 -31.54 16.95 -17.11
C ALA A 90 -31.48 17.03 -15.58
N ASP A 91 -32.46 17.67 -14.94
CA ASP A 91 -32.61 17.77 -13.49
C ASP A 91 -32.99 16.40 -12.92
N LEU A 92 -33.90 15.64 -13.53
CA LEU A 92 -34.19 14.25 -13.16
C LEU A 92 -32.99 13.32 -13.41
N LEU A 93 -32.20 13.56 -14.46
CA LEU A 93 -30.97 12.82 -14.70
C LEU A 93 -29.90 13.24 -13.70
N GLU A 94 -29.77 14.51 -13.32
CA GLU A 94 -28.86 14.96 -12.27
C GLU A 94 -29.31 14.47 -10.90
N GLU A 95 -30.60 14.46 -10.59
CA GLU A 95 -31.17 13.94 -9.35
C GLU A 95 -31.01 12.41 -9.29
N LYS A 96 -31.19 11.70 -10.42
CA LYS A 96 -31.02 10.25 -10.51
C LYS A 96 -29.57 9.81 -10.63
N ILE A 97 -28.70 10.63 -11.22
CA ILE A 97 -27.23 10.48 -11.22
C ILE A 97 -26.70 10.83 -9.83
N TRP A 98 -27.27 11.81 -9.13
CA TRP A 98 -26.90 12.17 -7.76
C TRP A 98 -27.42 11.13 -6.77
N GLU A 99 -28.64 10.59 -6.94
CA GLU A 99 -29.11 9.40 -6.23
C GLU A 99 -28.19 8.21 -6.53
N ASP A 100 -27.88 7.91 -7.80
CA ASP A 100 -26.96 6.81 -8.15
C ASP A 100 -25.51 7.05 -7.69
N VAL A 101 -25.04 8.29 -7.52
CA VAL A 101 -23.67 8.63 -7.08
C VAL A 101 -23.57 8.77 -5.55
N THR A 102 -24.64 9.22 -4.88
CA THR A 102 -24.72 9.29 -3.40
C THR A 102 -25.14 7.97 -2.77
N ASP A 103 -25.99 7.18 -3.44
CA ASP A 103 -26.26 5.80 -3.06
C ASP A 103 -25.24 4.82 -3.64
N ARG A 104 -24.34 5.16 -4.57
CA ARG A 104 -23.24 4.25 -4.96
C ARG A 104 -22.40 3.80 -3.77
N PRO A 105 -21.93 4.66 -2.85
CA PRO A 105 -21.25 4.18 -1.64
C PRO A 105 -22.17 3.35 -0.75
N ALA A 106 -23.47 3.67 -0.63
CA ALA A 106 -24.42 2.91 0.19
C ALA A 106 -24.79 1.54 -0.41
N ILE A 107 -25.02 1.47 -1.72
CA ILE A 107 -25.32 0.29 -2.54
C ILE A 107 -24.07 -0.56 -2.70
N VAL A 108 -22.87 0.02 -2.88
CA VAL A 108 -21.60 -0.72 -2.87
C VAL A 108 -21.32 -1.24 -1.46
N LYS A 109 -21.53 -0.46 -0.39
CA LYS A 109 -21.47 -0.97 1.00
C LYS A 109 -22.49 -2.09 1.21
N LYS A 110 -23.73 -1.97 0.70
CA LYS A 110 -24.80 -2.98 0.83
C LYS A 110 -24.52 -4.25 0.02
N LYS A 111 -24.15 -4.14 -1.27
CA LYS A 111 -23.70 -5.26 -2.13
C LYS A 111 -22.45 -5.92 -1.57
N ARG A 112 -21.47 -5.15 -1.06
CA ARG A 112 -20.27 -5.72 -0.41
C ARG A 112 -20.61 -6.44 0.89
N LYS A 113 -21.57 -5.93 1.67
CA LYS A 113 -22.11 -6.61 2.85
C LYS A 113 -22.81 -7.92 2.48
N THR A 114 -23.57 -7.94 1.39
CA THR A 114 -24.18 -9.17 0.83
C THR A 114 -23.12 -10.13 0.29
N ILE A 115 -22.05 -9.65 -0.35
CA ILE A 115 -20.91 -10.48 -0.83
C ILE A 115 -20.10 -11.06 0.34
N LEU A 116 -19.95 -10.32 1.43
CA LEU A 116 -19.38 -10.79 2.70
C LEU A 116 -20.24 -11.91 3.32
N GLU A 117 -21.55 -11.85 3.15
CA GLU A 117 -22.51 -12.88 3.60
C GLU A 117 -22.57 -14.10 2.65
N ASP A 118 -22.30 -13.92 1.35
CA ASP A 118 -22.40 -14.95 0.30
C ASP A 118 -21.07 -15.66 -0.07
N LYS A 119 -19.93 -15.31 0.56
CA LYS A 119 -18.68 -16.09 0.38
C LYS A 119 -18.89 -17.52 0.88
N ALA A 120 -18.61 -18.50 0.03
CA ALA A 120 -18.70 -19.92 0.37
C ALA A 120 -17.95 -20.21 1.69
N PRO A 121 -18.51 -21.02 2.60
CA PRO A 121 -17.91 -21.25 3.91
C PRO A 121 -16.47 -21.73 3.74
N SER A 122 -15.54 -20.99 4.35
CA SER A 122 -14.14 -21.36 4.48
C SER A 122 -14.05 -22.75 5.11
N ILE A 123 -12.97 -23.50 4.86
CA ILE A 123 -12.72 -24.81 5.49
C ILE A 123 -12.91 -24.73 7.02
N PHE A 124 -12.65 -23.55 7.60
CA PHE A 124 -12.78 -23.26 9.02
C PHE A 124 -14.21 -22.95 9.49
N ASP A 125 -15.11 -22.48 8.62
CA ASP A 125 -16.53 -22.27 8.98
C ASP A 125 -17.24 -23.59 9.28
N ARG A 126 -16.72 -24.71 8.76
CA ARG A 126 -17.21 -26.07 9.06
C ARG A 126 -16.80 -26.58 10.44
N ILE A 127 -15.91 -25.88 11.16
CA ILE A 127 -15.37 -26.30 12.47
C ILE A 127 -16.04 -25.53 13.63
N LYS A 128 -17.02 -24.67 13.33
CA LYS A 128 -17.68 -23.73 14.27
C LYS A 128 -18.37 -24.35 15.48
N SER A 129 -18.57 -25.67 15.55
CA SER A 129 -19.44 -26.30 16.57
C SER A 129 -18.73 -26.87 17.81
N ILE A 130 -17.45 -26.54 18.09
CA ILE A 130 -16.71 -27.24 19.17
C ILE A 130 -16.01 -26.31 20.19
N PHE A 131 -15.79 -25.03 19.92
CA PHE A 131 -15.01 -24.18 20.84
C PHE A 131 -15.76 -22.90 21.23
N GLU A 132 -16.18 -22.82 22.50
CA GLU A 132 -16.54 -21.57 23.16
C GLU A 132 -15.27 -20.77 23.47
N GLY A 133 -15.33 -19.45 23.28
CA GLY A 133 -14.19 -18.55 23.28
C GLY A 133 -13.55 -18.38 24.66
N GLU A 134 -12.39 -18.98 24.85
CA GLU A 134 -11.45 -18.59 25.90
C GLU A 134 -10.80 -17.24 25.51
N ASP A 135 -10.58 -16.37 26.50
CA ASP A 135 -9.74 -15.19 26.30
C ASP A 135 -8.28 -15.63 26.06
N ILE A 136 -7.68 -15.09 24.99
CA ILE A 136 -6.31 -15.41 24.62
C ILE A 136 -5.37 -14.90 25.71
N GLU A 137 -4.64 -15.80 26.35
CA GLU A 137 -3.60 -15.46 27.32
C GLU A 137 -2.55 -14.52 26.70
N GLN A 138 -2.04 -13.57 27.50
CA GLN A 138 -1.04 -12.62 27.03
C GLN A 138 0.30 -13.33 26.77
N TYR A 139 0.92 -13.02 25.63
CA TYR A 139 2.25 -13.54 25.32
C TYR A 139 3.28 -13.10 26.36
N ASN A 140 4.16 -14.03 26.73
CA ASN A 140 5.24 -13.85 27.69
C ASN A 140 6.45 -14.64 27.18
N PRO A 141 7.56 -13.97 26.81
CA PRO A 141 8.76 -14.63 26.29
C PRO A 141 9.33 -15.72 27.21
N ASN A 142 9.21 -15.56 28.53
CA ASN A 142 9.76 -16.51 29.51
C ASN A 142 8.99 -17.83 29.55
N ILE A 143 7.71 -17.81 29.19
CA ILE A 143 6.81 -18.98 29.22
C ILE A 143 6.71 -19.60 27.83
N HIS A 144 6.58 -18.75 26.81
CA HIS A 144 6.21 -19.15 25.46
C HIS A 144 7.42 -19.28 24.51
N GLY A 145 8.62 -18.90 24.96
CA GLY A 145 9.84 -18.89 24.14
C GLY A 145 9.90 -17.70 23.17
N PRO A 146 11.04 -17.53 22.46
CA PRO A 146 11.24 -16.39 21.56
C PRO A 146 10.35 -16.47 20.31
N LEU A 147 9.85 -15.33 19.83
CA LEU A 147 9.06 -15.26 18.60
C LEU A 147 9.93 -15.41 17.34
N VAL A 148 11.16 -14.93 17.42
CA VAL A 148 12.10 -14.85 16.31
C VAL A 148 13.39 -15.59 16.68
N SER A 149 13.95 -16.28 15.70
CA SER A 149 15.21 -17.01 15.84
C SER A 149 16.03 -16.91 14.56
N PHE A 150 17.34 -16.98 14.69
CA PHE A 150 18.26 -17.07 13.56
C PHE A 150 19.36 -18.08 13.90
N THR A 151 19.52 -19.08 13.04
CA THR A 151 20.43 -20.23 13.25
C THR A 151 21.75 -20.10 12.51
N GLY A 152 22.01 -18.97 11.85
CA GLY A 152 23.21 -18.75 11.05
C GLY A 152 22.98 -18.97 9.55
N LYS A 153 23.95 -18.57 8.74
CA LYS A 153 23.97 -18.79 7.28
C LYS A 153 25.27 -19.49 6.91
N MET A 154 25.18 -20.61 6.20
CA MET A 154 26.35 -21.40 5.83
C MET A 154 27.37 -20.57 5.04
N GLY A 155 28.62 -20.59 5.47
CA GLY A 155 29.71 -19.83 4.85
C GLY A 155 29.78 -18.34 5.26
N TYR A 156 28.93 -17.91 6.20
CA TYR A 156 28.95 -16.55 6.73
C TYR A 156 29.21 -16.57 8.24
N GLU A 157 30.00 -15.59 8.68
CA GLU A 157 30.30 -15.31 10.09
C GLU A 157 29.39 -14.17 10.57
N GLU A 158 28.86 -14.30 11.79
CA GLU A 158 28.08 -13.24 12.43
C GLU A 158 29.03 -12.18 13.02
N LEU A 159 28.92 -10.95 12.51
CA LEU A 159 29.72 -9.82 12.99
C LEU A 159 29.01 -9.03 14.08
N GLU A 160 27.70 -8.84 13.93
CA GLU A 160 26.92 -7.97 14.79
C GLU A 160 25.46 -8.42 14.81
N ARG A 161 24.82 -8.31 15.98
CA ARG A 161 23.40 -8.56 16.18
C ARG A 161 22.81 -7.53 17.11
N TYR A 162 21.69 -6.95 16.73
CA TYR A 162 20.96 -5.97 17.55
C TYR A 162 19.47 -5.99 17.23
N TRP A 163 18.67 -5.63 18.22
CA TRP A 163 17.22 -5.47 18.07
C TRP A 163 16.90 -4.20 17.30
N VAL A 164 15.88 -4.28 16.45
CA VAL A 164 15.28 -3.11 15.77
C VAL A 164 13.83 -2.91 16.19
N ASP A 165 13.10 -3.99 16.49
CA ASP A 165 11.75 -3.97 17.05
C ASP A 165 11.62 -5.15 18.02
N GLU A 166 12.06 -5.01 19.27
CA GLU A 166 12.00 -6.08 20.27
C GLU A 166 10.55 -6.31 20.72
N PRO A 167 10.05 -7.56 20.77
CA PRO A 167 10.74 -8.84 20.57
C PRO A 167 10.53 -9.46 19.18
N TYR A 168 10.09 -8.68 18.20
CA TYR A 168 9.63 -9.17 16.90
C TYR A 168 10.73 -9.32 15.86
N SER A 169 11.62 -8.34 15.75
CA SER A 169 12.65 -8.35 14.73
C SER A 169 14.00 -7.82 15.22
N PHE A 170 15.04 -8.54 14.81
CA PHE A 170 16.43 -8.18 15.01
C PHE A 170 17.19 -8.34 13.71
N VAL A 171 18.34 -7.68 13.65
CA VAL A 171 19.23 -7.70 12.50
C VAL A 171 20.47 -8.49 12.86
N VAL A 172 20.98 -9.23 11.88
CA VAL A 172 22.29 -9.89 11.95
C VAL A 172 23.11 -9.45 10.75
N VAL A 173 24.22 -8.77 11.01
CA VAL A 173 25.20 -8.45 9.96
C VAL A 173 26.15 -9.63 9.82
N LEU A 174 26.15 -10.20 8.62
CA LEU A 174 26.90 -11.40 8.27
C LEU A 174 28.03 -11.04 7.31
N TYR A 175 29.18 -11.71 7.43
CA TYR A 175 30.31 -11.53 6.53
C TYR A 175 30.81 -12.87 5.98
N ASN A 176 31.07 -12.94 4.67
CA ASN A 176 31.65 -14.10 4.04
C ASN A 176 33.12 -13.81 3.67
N PRO A 177 34.10 -14.43 4.33
CA PRO A 177 35.52 -14.16 4.06
C PRO A 177 35.98 -14.62 2.68
N ASN A 178 35.30 -15.60 2.06
CA ASN A 178 35.66 -16.10 0.74
C ASN A 178 35.17 -15.19 -0.39
N LEU A 179 33.99 -14.58 -0.20
CA LEU A 179 33.39 -13.66 -1.18
C LEU A 179 33.74 -12.19 -0.91
N ASN A 180 34.29 -11.89 0.28
CA ASN A 180 34.48 -10.54 0.79
C ASN A 180 33.19 -9.71 0.69
N ASP A 181 32.07 -10.32 1.12
CA ASP A 181 30.73 -9.76 0.97
C ASP A 181 29.99 -9.73 2.32
N TYR A 182 29.13 -8.73 2.47
CA TYR A 182 28.30 -8.52 3.65
C TYR A 182 26.83 -8.78 3.33
N ILE A 183 26.12 -9.43 4.24
CA ILE A 183 24.67 -9.58 4.18
C ILE A 183 24.05 -8.95 5.42
N TYR A 184 23.04 -8.12 5.17
CA TYR A 184 22.15 -7.61 6.20
C TYR A 184 20.96 -8.55 6.34
N TYR A 185 20.99 -9.41 7.35
CA TYR A 185 19.93 -10.39 7.56
C TYR A 185 18.90 -9.85 8.55
N VAL A 186 17.70 -9.60 8.07
CA VAL A 186 16.53 -9.30 8.91
C VAL A 186 15.90 -10.60 9.36
N ALA A 187 15.87 -10.83 10.67
CA ALA A 187 15.13 -11.92 11.29
C ALA A 187 13.77 -11.39 11.78
N GLU A 188 12.69 -12.05 11.34
CA GLU A 188 11.31 -11.79 11.77
C GLU A 188 10.68 -13.11 12.26
N PRO A 189 9.53 -13.08 12.94
CA PRO A 189 8.94 -14.29 13.51
C PRO A 189 8.55 -15.29 12.42
N GLU A 190 9.11 -16.50 12.46
CA GLU A 190 8.79 -17.52 11.46
C GLU A 190 7.36 -18.03 11.62
N LEU A 191 6.64 -18.08 10.49
CA LEU A 191 5.30 -18.62 10.40
C LEU A 191 5.32 -20.05 9.84
N THR A 192 4.64 -20.95 10.54
CA THR A 192 4.30 -22.29 10.03
C THR A 192 3.39 -22.18 8.78
N PRO A 193 3.30 -23.23 7.95
CA PRO A 193 2.40 -23.23 6.79
C PRO A 193 0.93 -22.93 7.15
N PHE A 194 0.50 -23.40 8.32
CA PHE A 194 -0.83 -23.11 8.85
C PHE A 194 -0.97 -21.62 9.19
N GLU A 195 -0.05 -21.05 9.96
CA GLU A 195 -0.06 -19.63 10.32
C GLU A 195 -0.01 -18.71 9.10
N LYS A 196 0.77 -19.06 8.05
CA LYS A 196 0.80 -18.31 6.80
C LYS A 196 -0.56 -18.28 6.10
N THR A 197 -1.21 -19.44 6.02
CA THR A 197 -2.54 -19.57 5.41
C THR A 197 -3.58 -18.81 6.21
N PHE A 198 -3.54 -18.94 7.54
CA PHE A 198 -4.47 -18.25 8.43
C PHE A 198 -4.26 -16.73 8.43
N LEU A 199 -3.00 -16.26 8.42
CA LEU A 199 -2.68 -14.85 8.27
C LEU A 199 -3.25 -14.29 6.96
N LYS A 200 -3.09 -15.00 5.84
CA LYS A 200 -3.64 -14.57 4.55
C LYS A 200 -5.17 -14.42 4.62
N GLU A 201 -5.86 -15.42 5.13
CA GLU A 201 -7.32 -15.40 5.33
C GLU A 201 -7.75 -14.22 6.22
N LEU A 202 -7.06 -13.98 7.33
CA LEU A 202 -7.33 -12.85 8.22
C LEU A 202 -7.13 -11.51 7.51
N LYS A 203 -6.07 -11.35 6.71
CA LYS A 203 -5.80 -10.12 5.97
C LYS A 203 -6.89 -9.84 4.93
N ASP A 204 -7.30 -10.86 4.18
CA ASP A 204 -8.34 -10.74 3.17
C ASP A 204 -9.67 -10.31 3.82
N ARG A 205 -10.05 -10.92 4.95
CA ARG A 205 -11.25 -10.55 5.69
C ARG A 205 -11.15 -9.17 6.34
N LEU A 206 -9.98 -8.79 6.86
CA LEU A 206 -9.74 -7.45 7.40
C LEU A 206 -9.89 -6.37 6.32
N GLN A 207 -9.39 -6.60 5.11
CA GLN A 207 -9.59 -5.67 4.00
C GLN A 207 -11.08 -5.46 3.73
N ASP A 208 -11.87 -6.52 3.67
CA ASP A 208 -13.31 -6.42 3.46
C ASP A 208 -14.01 -5.60 4.57
N VAL A 209 -13.61 -5.79 5.83
CA VAL A 209 -14.17 -5.05 6.98
C VAL A 209 -13.76 -3.57 6.95
N LEU A 210 -12.49 -3.28 6.67
CA LEU A 210 -11.95 -1.92 6.62
C LEU A 210 -12.50 -1.10 5.45
N LEU A 211 -12.97 -1.75 4.38
CA LEU A 211 -13.62 -1.06 3.25
C LEU A 211 -15.04 -0.56 3.55
N VAL A 212 -15.67 -1.04 4.63
CA VAL A 212 -17.07 -0.75 4.96
C VAL A 212 -17.18 0.25 6.12
N GLU A 213 -16.22 0.23 7.04
CA GLU A 213 -16.20 1.07 8.23
C GLU A 213 -15.29 2.29 8.02
N ASP A 214 -15.87 3.49 8.14
CA ASP A 214 -15.11 4.73 8.10
C ASP A 214 -14.29 4.82 9.41
N VAL A 215 -12.97 4.71 9.31
CA VAL A 215 -12.07 4.87 10.46
C VAL A 215 -11.88 6.36 10.68
N GLU A 216 -12.30 6.86 11.85
CA GLU A 216 -12.08 8.26 12.22
C GLU A 216 -10.58 8.58 12.26
N SER A 217 -10.20 9.76 11.76
CA SER A 217 -8.80 10.17 11.57
C SER A 217 -7.98 10.25 12.87
N ASP A 218 -8.65 10.41 14.02
CA ASP A 218 -8.01 10.69 15.30
C ASP A 218 -7.83 9.45 16.20
N GLU A 219 -8.37 8.29 15.79
CA GLU A 219 -8.16 7.04 16.53
C GLU A 219 -6.79 6.43 16.23
N ASP A 220 -6.18 5.86 17.28
CA ASP A 220 -4.96 5.07 17.16
C ASP A 220 -5.22 3.82 16.29
N LYS A 221 -4.79 3.92 15.03
CA LYS A 221 -5.00 2.90 13.98
C LYS A 221 -4.55 1.51 14.42
N GLU A 222 -3.48 1.44 15.22
CA GLU A 222 -2.97 0.17 15.73
C GLU A 222 -3.93 -0.45 16.73
N LYS A 223 -4.43 0.34 17.70
CA LYS A 223 -5.42 -0.14 18.69
C LYS A 223 -6.72 -0.61 18.03
N VAL A 224 -7.21 0.12 17.03
CA VAL A 224 -8.41 -0.26 16.27
C VAL A 224 -8.19 -1.59 15.56
N LEU A 225 -7.04 -1.74 14.89
CA LEU A 225 -6.68 -2.95 14.17
C LEU A 225 -6.57 -4.15 15.13
N VAL A 226 -5.87 -4.01 16.26
CA VAL A 226 -5.74 -5.06 17.29
C VAL A 226 -7.11 -5.53 17.77
N LYS A 227 -8.03 -4.60 18.06
CA LYS A 227 -9.39 -4.93 18.51
C LYS A 227 -10.17 -5.70 17.45
N LYS A 228 -10.06 -5.30 16.18
CA LYS A 228 -10.70 -5.99 15.04
C LYS A 228 -10.12 -7.39 14.83
N VAL A 229 -8.80 -7.53 14.88
CA VAL A 229 -8.12 -8.83 14.79
C VAL A 229 -8.60 -9.77 15.88
N LYS A 230 -8.63 -9.32 17.15
CA LYS A 230 -9.13 -10.13 18.27
C LYS A 230 -10.56 -10.62 18.04
N LYS A 231 -11.43 -9.76 17.51
CA LYS A 231 -12.82 -10.12 17.19
C LYS A 231 -12.90 -11.16 16.07
N LEU A 232 -12.19 -10.94 14.97
CA LEU A 232 -12.16 -11.88 13.84
C LEU A 232 -11.60 -13.23 14.26
N VAL A 233 -10.52 -13.23 15.04
CA VAL A 233 -9.92 -14.44 15.58
C VAL A 233 -10.91 -15.24 16.42
N LYS A 234 -11.72 -14.59 17.27
CA LYS A 234 -12.77 -15.28 18.05
C LYS A 234 -13.85 -15.92 17.16
N ASP A 235 -14.10 -15.39 15.96
CA ASP A 235 -15.07 -15.97 15.02
C ASP A 235 -14.54 -17.25 14.34
N TYR A 236 -13.22 -17.38 14.19
CA TYR A 236 -12.58 -18.60 13.71
C TYR A 236 -12.39 -19.53 14.92
N ALA A 237 -13.21 -20.59 15.01
CA ALA A 237 -13.17 -21.59 16.09
C ALA A 237 -11.89 -22.45 16.07
N ILE A 238 -10.73 -21.80 16.16
CA ILE A 238 -9.38 -22.35 16.07
C ILE A 238 -8.71 -22.11 17.42
N LYS A 239 -8.10 -23.16 17.98
CA LYS A 239 -7.26 -23.01 19.16
C LYS A 239 -6.00 -22.24 18.79
N ILE A 240 -5.88 -21.01 19.28
CA ILE A 240 -4.74 -20.14 19.00
C ILE A 240 -3.88 -20.03 20.24
N THR A 241 -2.59 -20.31 20.09
CA THR A 241 -1.62 -20.14 21.18
C THR A 241 -1.24 -18.66 21.30
N PRO A 242 -0.79 -18.20 22.48
CA PRO A 242 -0.34 -16.82 22.66
C PRO A 242 0.76 -16.41 21.67
N SER A 243 1.75 -17.29 21.45
CA SER A 243 2.82 -17.06 20.46
C SER A 243 2.28 -16.91 19.04
N MET A 244 1.36 -17.78 18.61
CA MET A 244 0.74 -17.71 17.28
C MET A 244 -0.03 -16.39 17.09
N PHE A 245 -0.83 -15.99 18.09
CA PHE A 245 -1.57 -14.74 18.05
C PHE A 245 -0.62 -13.55 17.90
N GLU A 246 0.45 -13.53 18.68
CA GLU A 246 1.42 -12.44 18.70
C GLU A 246 2.17 -12.32 17.37
N LYS A 247 2.55 -13.45 16.75
CA LYS A 247 3.15 -13.48 15.40
C LYS A 247 2.19 -12.93 14.35
N ILE A 248 0.93 -13.35 14.38
CA ILE A 248 -0.09 -12.88 13.43
C ILE A 248 -0.30 -11.37 13.59
N LEU A 249 -0.40 -10.92 14.84
CA LEU A 249 -0.61 -9.51 15.16
C LEU A 249 0.54 -8.65 14.64
N TYR A 250 1.80 -9.09 14.83
CA TYR A 250 2.98 -8.46 14.25
C TYR A 250 2.82 -8.25 12.74
N TYR A 251 2.55 -9.32 11.98
CA TYR A 251 2.45 -9.22 10.51
C TYR A 251 1.26 -8.38 10.04
N ILE A 252 0.16 -8.34 10.80
CA ILE A 252 -1.00 -7.52 10.48
C ILE A 252 -0.67 -6.03 10.69
N ILE A 253 -0.10 -5.67 11.84
CA ILE A 253 0.31 -4.28 12.14
C ILE A 253 1.39 -3.82 11.15
N ARG A 254 2.40 -4.67 10.93
CA ARG A 254 3.50 -4.40 9.99
C ARG A 254 3.00 -4.06 8.58
N ASP A 255 2.03 -4.81 8.07
CA ASP A 255 1.58 -4.68 6.69
C ASP A 255 0.46 -3.64 6.48
N PHE A 256 -0.39 -3.39 7.47
CA PHE A 256 -1.49 -2.41 7.37
C PHE A 256 -1.13 -1.02 7.87
N VAL A 257 -0.31 -0.94 8.93
CA VAL A 257 0.00 0.34 9.61
C VAL A 257 1.42 0.78 9.29
N LYS A 258 2.39 -0.12 9.38
CA LYS A 258 3.80 0.22 9.20
C LYS A 258 4.25 0.14 7.72
N PHE A 259 5.49 -0.29 7.45
CA PHE A 259 6.09 -0.28 6.10
C PHE A 259 6.24 -1.68 5.48
N GLY A 260 5.43 -2.66 5.91
CA GLY A 260 5.43 -4.00 5.34
C GLY A 260 6.79 -4.71 5.45
N LYS A 261 7.22 -5.40 4.39
CA LYS A 261 8.49 -6.15 4.37
C LYS A 261 9.74 -5.32 4.67
N ILE A 262 9.72 -4.02 4.41
CA ILE A 262 10.86 -3.14 4.71
C ILE A 262 10.80 -2.54 6.11
N ASN A 263 9.82 -2.92 6.94
CA ASN A 263 9.64 -2.29 8.24
C ASN A 263 10.90 -2.32 9.09
N ALA A 264 11.53 -3.49 9.24
CA ALA A 264 12.77 -3.62 10.01
C ALA A 264 13.91 -2.72 9.48
N LEU A 265 13.94 -2.44 8.16
CA LEU A 265 14.91 -1.50 7.58
C LEU A 265 14.56 -0.04 7.88
N MET A 266 13.27 0.26 8.02
CA MET A 266 12.76 1.60 8.37
C MET A 266 12.88 1.89 9.87
N GLU A 267 12.91 0.87 10.73
CA GLU A 267 13.10 1.04 12.19
C GLU A 267 14.58 1.19 12.55
N ASP A 268 15.51 0.71 11.72
CA ASP A 268 16.95 0.74 12.02
C ASP A 268 17.61 2.09 11.69
N ASP A 269 17.99 2.87 12.70
CA ASP A 269 18.63 4.16 12.55
C ASP A 269 20.04 4.11 11.91
N THR A 270 20.62 2.92 11.73
CA THR A 270 21.93 2.76 11.10
C THR A 270 21.89 2.79 9.56
N ILE A 271 20.70 2.74 8.96
CA ILE A 271 20.48 2.77 7.50
C ILE A 271 20.24 4.19 7.00
N GLU A 272 20.93 4.59 5.93
CA GLU A 272 20.75 5.90 5.28
C GLU A 272 19.90 5.82 4.02
N ASP A 273 20.12 4.80 3.18
CA ASP A 273 19.42 4.61 1.92
C ASP A 273 18.92 3.17 1.78
N ILE A 274 17.75 2.98 1.18
CA ILE A 274 17.16 1.67 0.84
C ILE A 274 16.80 1.68 -0.64
N SER A 275 17.19 0.66 -1.39
CA SER A 275 16.97 0.56 -2.83
C SER A 275 16.44 -0.81 -3.23
N CYS A 276 15.27 -0.82 -3.87
CA CYS A 276 14.68 -1.98 -4.51
C CYS A 276 14.74 -1.80 -6.04
N ASN A 277 15.55 -2.62 -6.69
CA ASN A 277 15.87 -2.51 -8.12
C ASN A 277 14.97 -3.35 -9.04
N GLY A 278 13.94 -3.99 -8.50
CA GLY A 278 13.02 -4.84 -9.26
C GLY A 278 12.47 -6.00 -8.46
N HIS A 279 11.59 -6.77 -9.11
CA HIS A 279 11.06 -8.01 -8.56
C HIS A 279 12.11 -9.13 -8.61
N ASN A 280 12.05 -10.06 -7.65
CA ASN A 280 13.00 -11.17 -7.47
C ASN A 280 14.47 -10.74 -7.29
N ILE A 281 14.72 -9.47 -6.99
CA ILE A 281 16.04 -8.91 -6.69
C ILE A 281 16.07 -8.54 -5.20
N PRO A 282 17.14 -8.90 -4.45
CA PRO A 282 17.30 -8.45 -3.08
C PRO A 282 17.29 -6.93 -2.96
N ILE A 283 16.70 -6.43 -1.87
CA ILE A 283 16.84 -5.01 -1.52
C ILE A 283 18.29 -4.77 -1.10
N PHE A 284 18.84 -3.65 -1.58
CA PHE A 284 20.13 -3.13 -1.17
C PHE A 284 19.94 -1.94 -0.24
N LEU A 285 20.89 -1.72 0.65
CA LEU A 285 20.87 -0.57 1.54
C LEU A 285 22.26 0.01 1.74
N TYR A 286 22.31 1.26 2.20
CA TYR A 286 23.54 1.91 2.66
C TYR A 286 23.56 1.96 4.19
N HIS A 287 24.43 1.15 4.80
CA HIS A 287 24.62 1.11 6.24
C HIS A 287 25.75 2.06 6.66
N LYS A 288 25.58 2.85 7.72
CA LYS A 288 26.58 3.84 8.20
C LYS A 288 27.99 3.26 8.36
N LYS A 289 28.09 2.07 8.95
CA LYS A 289 29.32 1.28 9.13
C LYS A 289 29.72 0.42 7.91
N TYR A 290 28.83 -0.44 7.44
CA TYR A 290 29.15 -1.48 6.44
C TYR A 290 28.99 -1.04 4.97
N ARG A 291 28.51 0.18 4.73
CA ARG A 291 28.28 0.76 3.38
C ARG A 291 27.23 -0.04 2.60
N ASN A 292 27.42 -0.21 1.31
CA ASN A 292 26.46 -0.90 0.43
C ASN A 292 26.41 -2.40 0.76
N ILE A 293 25.27 -2.88 1.23
CA ILE A 293 25.06 -4.29 1.57
C ILE A 293 23.71 -4.76 1.05
N GLN A 294 23.64 -6.04 0.68
CA GLN A 294 22.40 -6.69 0.26
C GLN A 294 21.65 -7.25 1.48
N THR A 295 20.32 -7.31 1.36
CA THR A 295 19.45 -7.88 2.39
C THR A 295 18.93 -9.27 1.99
N ASN A 296 18.29 -9.98 2.93
CA ASN A 296 17.48 -11.17 2.65
C ASN A 296 16.05 -10.86 2.19
N ILE A 297 15.68 -9.58 2.02
CA ILE A 297 14.33 -9.16 1.66
C ILE A 297 14.22 -9.10 0.13
N ILE A 298 13.24 -9.83 -0.40
CA ILE A 298 12.92 -9.90 -1.82
C ILE A 298 11.41 -9.71 -1.98
N PHE A 299 11.02 -9.00 -3.04
CA PHE A 299 9.63 -8.86 -3.46
C PHE A 299 9.36 -9.67 -4.72
N GLU A 300 8.21 -10.33 -4.77
CA GLU A 300 7.65 -10.85 -6.02
C GLU A 300 7.00 -9.71 -6.82
N GLU A 301 6.73 -9.92 -8.11
CA GLU A 301 6.25 -8.85 -9.01
C GLU A 301 4.92 -8.23 -8.55
N GLU A 302 3.90 -9.06 -8.32
CA GLU A 302 2.57 -8.60 -7.89
C GLU A 302 2.63 -7.93 -6.51
N GLU A 303 3.47 -8.46 -5.63
CA GLU A 303 3.69 -7.94 -4.29
C GLU A 303 4.35 -6.56 -4.33
N LEU A 304 5.38 -6.39 -5.16
CA LEU A 304 6.10 -5.12 -5.33
C LEU A 304 5.20 -4.05 -5.92
N ASN A 305 4.43 -4.38 -6.95
CA ASN A 305 3.46 -3.46 -7.56
C ASN A 305 2.43 -2.99 -6.53
N SER A 306 1.87 -3.94 -5.77
CA SER A 306 0.89 -3.63 -4.72
C SER A 306 1.52 -2.81 -3.59
N PHE A 307 2.79 -3.08 -3.24
CA PHE A 307 3.53 -2.35 -2.22
C PHE A 307 3.75 -0.89 -2.63
N ILE A 308 4.23 -0.64 -3.85
CA ILE A 308 4.45 0.72 -4.38
C ILE A 308 3.15 1.52 -4.40
N ILE A 309 2.04 0.94 -4.87
CA ILE A 309 0.75 1.64 -4.91
C ILE A 309 0.31 2.06 -3.51
N ARG A 310 0.42 1.15 -2.52
CA ARG A 310 0.09 1.47 -1.11
C ARG A 310 1.02 2.54 -0.54
N LEU A 311 2.32 2.48 -0.85
CA LEU A 311 3.31 3.40 -0.32
C LEU A 311 3.16 4.81 -0.89
N ALA A 312 2.82 4.91 -2.18
CA ALA A 312 2.45 6.18 -2.82
C ALA A 312 1.22 6.80 -2.14
N GLN A 313 0.15 6.02 -1.94
CA GLN A 313 -1.05 6.48 -1.25
C GLN A 313 -0.76 6.93 0.19
N LYS A 314 0.06 6.17 0.93
CA LYS A 314 0.50 6.52 2.28
C LYS A 314 1.29 7.83 2.32
N SER A 315 1.97 8.15 1.22
CA SER A 315 2.74 9.40 1.03
C SER A 315 1.89 10.53 0.40
N GLY A 316 0.56 10.37 0.33
CA GLY A 316 -0.35 11.37 -0.23
C GLY A 316 -0.24 11.56 -1.74
N LYS A 317 0.32 10.58 -2.47
CA LYS A 317 0.47 10.59 -3.92
C LYS A 317 -0.30 9.45 -4.57
N HIS A 318 -0.53 9.58 -5.88
CA HIS A 318 -1.08 8.52 -6.71
C HIS A 318 -0.04 8.11 -7.74
N ILE A 319 0.03 6.81 -8.02
CA ILE A 319 0.90 6.23 -9.05
C ILE A 319 0.05 5.29 -9.90
N SER A 320 0.26 5.30 -11.21
CA SER A 320 -0.52 4.50 -12.15
C SER A 320 0.32 4.06 -13.33
N VAL A 321 -0.22 3.20 -14.20
CA VAL A 321 0.49 2.81 -15.43
C VAL A 321 0.66 3.99 -16.39
N ALA A 322 -0.27 4.96 -16.37
CA ALA A 322 -0.18 6.18 -17.17
C ALA A 322 0.82 7.19 -16.58
N GLU A 323 0.91 7.25 -15.26
CA GLU A 323 1.86 8.09 -14.51
C GLU A 323 2.71 7.19 -13.59
N PRO A 324 3.72 6.51 -14.16
CA PRO A 324 4.44 5.46 -13.46
C PRO A 324 5.56 5.97 -12.57
N LEU A 325 5.82 7.28 -12.50
CA LEU A 325 6.91 7.87 -11.72
C LEU A 325 6.35 8.81 -10.65
N VAL A 326 6.81 8.63 -9.41
CA VAL A 326 6.41 9.48 -8.28
C VAL A 326 7.60 9.75 -7.37
N ASP A 327 7.77 11.03 -7.02
CA ASP A 327 8.60 11.49 -5.91
C ASP A 327 7.69 12.00 -4.78
N ALA A 328 7.98 11.61 -3.54
CA ALA A 328 7.17 11.97 -2.38
C ALA A 328 7.99 12.08 -1.08
N ALA A 329 7.44 12.81 -0.12
CA ALA A 329 7.84 12.72 1.28
C ALA A 329 6.98 11.67 1.97
N MET A 330 7.62 10.74 2.68
CA MET A 330 6.97 9.69 3.46
C MET A 330 6.48 10.25 4.81
N PRO A 331 5.56 9.56 5.51
CA PRO A 331 5.06 10.01 6.80
C PRO A 331 6.12 10.18 7.90
N ASP A 332 7.23 9.44 7.82
CA ASP A 332 8.39 9.55 8.72
C ASP A 332 9.36 10.67 8.30
N GLY A 333 9.03 11.43 7.26
CA GLY A 333 9.86 12.49 6.69
C GLY A 333 10.84 12.01 5.62
N SER A 334 11.12 10.71 5.54
CA SER A 334 12.00 10.11 4.51
C SER A 334 11.57 10.50 3.09
N ARG A 335 12.51 10.61 2.16
CA ARG A 335 12.21 10.90 0.75
C ARG A 335 12.12 9.59 0.00
N ILE A 336 11.11 9.44 -0.85
CA ILE A 336 10.94 8.25 -1.67
C ILE A 336 10.75 8.61 -3.13
N GLN A 337 11.45 7.87 -3.98
CA GLN A 337 11.22 7.81 -5.41
C GLN A 337 10.68 6.42 -5.76
N MET A 338 9.62 6.36 -6.57
CA MET A 338 8.95 5.12 -6.97
C MET A 338 8.75 5.09 -8.48
N THR A 339 8.90 3.90 -9.06
CA THR A 339 8.52 3.58 -10.43
C THR A 339 7.58 2.39 -10.46
N LEU A 340 6.45 2.47 -11.17
CA LEU A 340 5.48 1.39 -11.31
C LEU A 340 5.58 0.70 -12.68
N GLY A 341 5.63 -0.63 -12.65
CA GLY A 341 5.59 -1.48 -13.83
C GLY A 341 6.88 -1.45 -14.63
N THR A 342 6.79 -1.74 -15.93
CA THR A 342 7.95 -1.84 -16.84
C THR A 342 8.05 -0.70 -17.85
N ALA A 343 7.15 0.28 -17.77
CA ALA A 343 7.09 1.38 -18.74
C ALA A 343 8.37 2.24 -18.73
N VAL A 344 9.02 2.36 -17.57
CA VAL A 344 10.24 3.16 -17.38
C VAL A 344 11.43 2.31 -16.95
N THR A 345 11.20 1.17 -16.29
CA THR A 345 12.23 0.29 -15.72
C THR A 345 12.19 -1.10 -16.35
N SER A 346 13.34 -1.67 -16.69
CA SER A 346 13.42 -2.97 -17.36
C SER A 346 13.14 -4.17 -16.45
N HIS A 347 13.29 -4.03 -15.13
CA HIS A 347 13.18 -5.12 -14.16
C HIS A 347 11.90 -5.01 -13.31
N GLY A 348 10.88 -4.36 -13.85
CA GLY A 348 9.62 -4.06 -13.17
C GLY A 348 9.73 -2.87 -12.24
N SER A 349 8.76 -2.78 -11.34
CA SER A 349 8.64 -1.71 -10.34
C SER A 349 9.90 -1.52 -9.49
N THR A 350 10.21 -0.29 -9.12
CA THR A 350 11.39 0.04 -8.29
C THR A 350 11.05 1.11 -7.26
N PHE A 351 11.79 1.15 -6.15
CA PHE A 351 11.75 2.28 -5.24
C PHE A 351 13.11 2.55 -4.61
N THR A 352 13.37 3.81 -4.31
CA THR A 352 14.54 4.23 -3.51
C THR A 352 14.07 5.16 -2.41
N ILE A 353 14.42 4.84 -1.17
CA ILE A 353 14.13 5.63 0.01
C ILE A 353 15.44 6.20 0.52
N ARG A 354 15.46 7.51 0.71
CA ARG A 354 16.51 8.23 1.42
C ARG A 354 15.99 8.65 2.78
N ARG A 355 16.58 8.09 3.82
CA ARG A 355 16.15 8.32 5.19
C ARG A 355 16.69 9.63 5.72
N PHE A 356 15.86 10.30 6.51
CA PHE A 356 16.34 11.35 7.39
C PHE A 356 16.73 10.74 8.73
N SER A 357 17.91 11.10 9.23
CA SER A 357 18.31 10.75 10.59
C SER A 357 17.43 11.54 11.56
N GLU A 358 16.61 10.85 12.35
CA GLU A 358 15.78 11.47 13.39
C GLU A 358 16.64 12.20 14.43
N THR A 359 17.84 11.67 14.73
CA THR A 359 18.77 12.33 15.63
C THR A 359 19.60 13.35 14.84
N PRO A 360 19.44 14.66 15.09
CA PRO A 360 20.25 15.67 14.43
C PRO A 360 21.70 15.55 14.91
N ILE A 361 22.63 15.70 13.98
CA ILE A 361 24.06 15.75 14.28
C ILE A 361 24.32 17.03 15.10
N THR A 362 24.96 16.90 16.26
CA THR A 362 25.29 18.04 17.11
C THR A 362 26.74 18.52 16.90
N PRO A 363 27.07 19.78 17.26
CA PRO A 363 28.45 20.26 17.28
C PRO A 363 29.37 19.34 18.09
N VAL A 364 28.89 18.77 19.19
CA VAL A 364 29.66 17.83 20.02
C VAL A 364 29.99 16.55 19.26
N ASN A 365 29.07 16.04 18.44
CA ASN A 365 29.34 14.89 17.58
C ASN A 365 30.47 15.21 16.58
N LEU A 366 30.43 16.39 15.96
CA LEU A 366 31.47 16.82 15.02
C LEU A 366 32.86 16.92 15.66
N ILE A 367 32.95 17.33 16.93
CA ILE A 367 34.21 17.30 17.70
C ILE A 367 34.65 15.86 17.93
N LYS A 368 33.72 15.01 18.40
CA LYS A 368 34.01 13.60 18.70
C LYS A 368 34.51 12.83 17.48
N TRP A 369 34.01 13.15 16.29
CA TRP A 369 34.44 12.55 15.03
C TRP A 369 35.71 13.17 14.44
N GLY A 370 36.24 14.25 15.05
CA GLY A 370 37.40 14.98 14.53
C GLY A 370 37.10 15.77 13.26
N THR A 371 35.83 16.02 12.93
CA THR A 371 35.42 16.83 11.77
C THR A 371 35.73 18.31 11.98
N PHE A 372 35.55 18.79 13.22
CA PHE A 372 35.93 20.14 13.64
C PHE A 372 36.69 20.09 14.97
N SER A 373 37.63 21.02 15.16
CA SER A 373 38.17 21.29 16.48
C SER A 373 37.18 22.10 17.33
N ALA A 374 37.33 22.08 18.66
CA ALA A 374 36.50 22.88 19.55
C ALA A 374 36.63 24.38 19.26
N GLU A 375 37.84 24.84 18.96
CA GLU A 375 38.15 26.23 18.60
C GLU A 375 37.47 26.65 17.29
N SER A 376 37.43 25.75 16.30
CA SER A 376 36.78 26.01 15.02
C SER A 376 35.27 26.19 15.18
N LEU A 377 34.64 25.36 16.03
CA LEU A 377 33.21 25.51 16.32
C LEU A 377 32.92 26.74 17.19
N ALA A 378 33.80 27.08 18.13
CA ALA A 378 33.67 28.31 18.91
C ALA A 378 33.75 29.55 17.99
N TYR A 379 34.64 29.54 17.00
CA TYR A 379 34.71 30.58 15.98
C TYR A 379 33.43 30.69 15.15
N LEU A 380 32.89 29.54 14.69
CA LEU A 380 31.63 29.51 13.94
C LEU A 380 30.43 29.97 14.79
N TRP A 381 30.39 29.60 16.07
CA TRP A 381 29.40 30.08 17.02
C TRP A 381 29.43 31.61 17.12
N LEU A 382 30.60 32.20 17.38
CA LEU A 382 30.75 33.66 17.44
C LEU A 382 30.34 34.33 16.13
N CYS A 383 30.67 33.74 14.97
CA CYS A 383 30.22 34.24 13.67
C CYS A 383 28.69 34.28 13.56
N ILE A 384 28.01 33.20 13.94
CA ILE A 384 26.54 33.08 13.86
C ILE A 384 25.85 34.04 14.82
N GLU A 385 26.33 34.12 16.07
CA GLU A 385 25.79 35.04 17.06
C GLU A 385 25.90 36.50 16.60
N ASN A 386 26.94 36.82 15.82
CA ASN A 386 27.16 38.14 15.24
C ASN A 386 26.62 38.29 13.80
N ASN A 387 25.64 37.46 13.41
CA ASN A 387 24.92 37.52 12.14
C ASN A 387 25.83 37.51 10.89
N LYS A 388 26.95 36.77 10.94
CA LYS A 388 27.79 36.59 9.77
C LYS A 388 27.22 35.51 8.85
N SER A 389 27.24 35.78 7.55
CA SER A 389 26.85 34.79 6.54
C SER A 389 27.93 33.72 6.39
N LEU A 390 27.52 32.46 6.40
CA LEU A 390 28.39 31.30 6.26
C LEU A 390 27.95 30.47 5.05
N ILE A 391 28.91 29.93 4.31
CA ILE A 391 28.68 28.98 3.21
C ILE A 391 29.53 27.74 3.46
N PHE A 392 28.89 26.57 3.44
CA PHE A 392 29.57 25.28 3.53
C PHE A 392 29.77 24.73 2.11
N ALA A 393 31.02 24.59 1.69
CA ALA A 393 31.39 24.13 0.35
C ALA A 393 32.19 22.81 0.40
N GLY A 394 32.13 22.02 -0.68
CA GLY A 394 32.74 20.70 -0.75
C GLY A 394 32.03 19.77 -1.76
N GLY A 395 32.64 18.61 -2.04
CA GLY A 395 32.09 17.61 -2.96
C GLY A 395 30.76 17.01 -2.49
N THR A 396 30.06 16.31 -3.38
CA THR A 396 28.85 15.55 -3.03
C THR A 396 29.18 14.54 -1.93
N ALA A 397 28.26 14.38 -0.95
CA ALA A 397 28.43 13.52 0.22
C ALA A 397 29.61 13.87 1.16
N SER A 398 30.22 15.05 1.06
CA SER A 398 31.31 15.49 1.96
C SER A 398 30.85 15.98 3.34
N GLY A 399 29.58 15.80 3.72
CA GLY A 399 29.05 16.23 5.02
C GLY A 399 28.66 17.72 5.14
N LYS A 400 28.41 18.42 4.02
CA LYS A 400 28.03 19.85 4.01
C LYS A 400 26.74 20.12 4.80
N THR A 401 25.65 19.48 4.41
CA THR A 401 24.33 19.64 5.04
C THR A 401 24.37 19.21 6.50
N SER A 402 25.08 18.13 6.81
CA SER A 402 25.32 17.66 8.18
C SER A 402 26.04 18.71 9.04
N SER A 403 27.06 19.35 8.49
CA SER A 403 27.81 20.41 9.20
C SER A 403 26.96 21.66 9.39
N LEU A 404 26.22 22.07 8.35
CA LEU A 404 25.30 23.20 8.42
C LEU A 404 24.24 22.99 9.51
N ASN A 405 23.59 21.81 9.52
CA ASN A 405 22.54 21.49 10.50
C ASN A 405 23.08 21.39 11.93
N ALA A 406 24.30 20.91 12.12
CA ALA A 406 24.91 20.89 13.45
C ALA A 406 25.23 22.31 13.94
N VAL A 407 25.87 23.11 13.09
CA VAL A 407 26.35 24.44 13.44
C VAL A 407 25.18 25.45 13.55
N SER A 408 24.05 25.21 12.88
CA SER A 408 22.84 26.04 13.01
C SER A 408 22.23 25.99 14.42
N LEU A 409 22.59 25.01 15.26
CA LEU A 409 22.23 24.99 16.68
C LEU A 409 22.83 26.15 17.48
N PHE A 410 23.81 26.87 16.93
CA PHE A 410 24.34 28.11 17.52
C PHE A 410 23.49 29.35 17.20
N ILE A 411 22.44 29.24 16.38
CA ILE A 411 21.55 30.38 16.10
C ILE A 411 20.86 30.79 17.41
N PRO A 412 20.88 32.09 17.77
CA PRO A 412 20.25 32.56 18.99
C PRO A 412 18.77 32.18 19.08
N PRO A 413 18.27 31.72 20.24
CA PRO A 413 16.92 31.15 20.37
C PRO A 413 15.77 32.14 20.10
N LYS A 414 16.05 33.45 20.13
CA LYS A 414 15.08 34.51 19.82
C LYS A 414 15.09 34.94 18.35
N ALA A 415 16.00 34.41 17.54
CA ALA A 415 16.09 34.74 16.12
C ALA A 415 14.92 34.09 15.37
N LYS A 416 14.36 34.81 14.41
CA LYS A 416 13.39 34.24 13.47
C LYS A 416 14.17 33.53 12.35
N ILE A 417 13.92 32.24 12.18
CA ILE A 417 14.57 31.40 11.18
C ILE A 417 13.58 31.13 10.05
N VAL A 418 14.05 31.21 8.80
CA VAL A 418 13.34 30.76 7.61
C VAL A 418 14.28 29.81 6.87
N THR A 419 13.86 28.56 6.71
CA THR A 419 14.59 27.58 5.89
C THR A 419 13.91 27.46 4.53
N LEU A 420 14.74 27.37 3.49
CA LEU A 420 14.32 27.13 2.12
C LEU A 420 15.12 25.93 1.62
N GLU A 421 14.45 24.81 1.47
CA GLU A 421 15.02 23.56 1.00
C GLU A 421 14.21 23.11 -0.22
N ASP A 422 14.88 22.58 -1.24
CA ASP A 422 14.18 22.01 -2.41
C ASP A 422 13.33 20.80 -2.01
N THR A 423 13.58 20.21 -0.84
CA THR A 423 12.89 19.02 -0.33
C THR A 423 12.96 18.92 1.18
#